data_AF-A0A659UH18-F1
#
_entry.id   AF-A0A659UH18-F1
#
_cell.length_a   1.000
_cell.length_b   1.000
_cell.length_c   1.000
_cell.angle_alpha   90.00
_cell.angle_beta   90.00
_cell.angle_gamma   90.00
#
_symmetry.space_group_name_H-M   'P 1'
#
loop_
_entity.id
_entity.type
_entity.pdbx_description
1 polymer ?
#
loop_
_entity_poly.entity_id
_entity_poly.type
_entity_poly.pdbx_seq_one_letter_code
_entity_poly.pdbx_strand_id
1 'polypeptide(L)'
;RAQSAAVKELVEGHGMTMAEIGVVGFHGQTVLHRAPQVGRLGQTRQLGDGELMHEILGTKVAYDFRSADMRAGGQGAPLAAAYHTALMRSAGASGEVTMLNPG
;
A
#
# COMPACT_ATOMS: atom_id res chain seq x y z
N ARG A 1 -8.44 -8.75 -10.84
CA ARG A 1 -8.12 -9.93 -11.70
C ARG A 1 -6.68 -9.91 -12.17
N ALA A 2 -6.24 -8.99 -13.06
CA ALA A 2 -4.83 -8.96 -13.51
C ALA A 2 -3.81 -8.87 -12.37
N GLN A 3 -4.05 -7.99 -11.39
CA GLN A 3 -3.21 -7.85 -10.20
C GLN A 3 -3.18 -9.13 -9.34
N SER A 4 -4.31 -9.83 -9.23
CA SER A 4 -4.38 -11.12 -8.52
C SER A 4 -3.58 -12.21 -9.24
N ALA A 5 -3.59 -12.21 -10.57
CA ALA A 5 -2.77 -13.14 -11.36
C ALA A 5 -1.27 -12.86 -11.15
N ALA A 6 -0.86 -11.59 -11.17
CA ALA A 6 0.52 -11.19 -10.90
C ALA A 6 1.00 -11.63 -9.51
N VAL A 7 0.14 -11.55 -8.49
CA VAL A 7 0.47 -12.07 -7.15
C VAL A 7 0.67 -13.58 -7.16
N LYS A 8 -0.22 -14.35 -7.81
CA LYS A 8 -0.06 -15.82 -7.90
C LYS A 8 1.22 -16.19 -8.62
N GLU A 9 1.48 -15.56 -9.77
CA GLU A 9 2.70 -15.79 -10.56
C GLU A 9 3.97 -15.50 -9.75
N LEU A 10 3.99 -14.39 -8.99
CA LEU A 10 5.12 -14.06 -8.12
C LEU A 10 5.34 -15.13 -7.05
N VAL A 11 4.27 -15.56 -6.37
CA VAL A 11 4.33 -16.54 -5.28
C VAL A 11 4.78 -17.91 -5.79
N GLU A 12 4.15 -18.40 -6.86
CA GLU A 12 4.50 -19.67 -7.50
C GLU A 12 5.92 -19.65 -8.07
N GLY A 13 6.33 -18.51 -8.66
CA GLY A 13 7.69 -18.32 -9.18
C GLY A 13 8.79 -18.40 -8.11
N HIS A 14 8.45 -18.23 -6.83
CA HIS A 14 9.37 -18.41 -5.69
C HIS A 14 9.20 -19.78 -5.00
N GLY A 15 8.44 -20.71 -5.60
CA GLY A 15 8.22 -22.05 -5.05
C GLY A 15 7.32 -22.07 -3.80
N MET A 16 6.56 -21.00 -3.59
CA MET A 16 5.62 -20.87 -2.47
C MET A 16 4.19 -21.09 -2.96
N THR A 17 3.28 -21.28 -2.01
CA THR A 17 1.84 -21.34 -2.21
C THR A 17 1.15 -20.15 -1.57
N MET A 18 -0.05 -19.80 -2.04
CA MET A 18 -0.83 -18.71 -1.42
C MET A 18 -1.17 -18.96 0.06
N ALA A 19 -1.21 -20.21 0.49
CA ALA A 19 -1.45 -20.59 1.89
C ALA A 19 -0.30 -20.18 2.82
N GLU A 20 0.92 -19.99 2.29
CA GLU A 20 2.09 -19.54 3.05
C GLU A 20 2.13 -18.00 3.18
N ILE A 21 1.30 -17.28 2.44
CA ILE A 21 1.25 -15.83 2.45
C ILE A 21 0.26 -15.36 3.52
N GLY A 22 0.77 -14.72 4.57
CA GLY A 22 -0.07 -14.23 5.67
C GLY A 22 -0.98 -13.05 5.30
N VAL A 23 -0.52 -12.14 4.43
CA VAL A 23 -1.28 -10.98 3.95
C VAL A 23 -0.69 -10.44 2.64
N VAL A 24 -1.55 -9.94 1.75
CA VAL A 24 -1.17 -9.16 0.58
C VAL A 24 -1.50 -7.69 0.82
N GLY A 25 -0.53 -6.80 0.66
CA GLY A 25 -0.75 -5.36 0.63
C GLY A 25 -1.10 -4.89 -0.79
N PHE A 26 -2.30 -4.38 -1.00
CA PHE A 26 -2.78 -3.97 -2.32
C PHE A 26 -3.15 -2.48 -2.34
N HIS A 27 -2.26 -1.68 -2.93
CA HIS A 27 -2.49 -0.23 -3.08
C HIS A 27 -3.52 0.09 -4.17
N GLY A 28 -3.51 -0.68 -5.27
CA GLY A 28 -4.28 -0.38 -6.47
C GLY A 28 -3.66 0.72 -7.33
N GLN A 29 -4.36 1.11 -8.40
CA GLN A 29 -3.91 2.14 -9.34
C GLN A 29 -4.54 3.49 -8.98
N THR A 30 -3.75 4.49 -8.59
CA THR A 30 -4.29 5.83 -8.35
C THR A 30 -4.80 6.46 -9.65
N VAL A 31 -6.05 6.94 -9.62
CA VAL A 31 -6.67 7.71 -10.71
C VAL A 31 -7.16 9.09 -10.26
N LEU A 32 -7.26 9.31 -8.95
CA LEU A 32 -7.51 10.60 -8.35
C LEU A 32 -6.70 10.70 -7.07
N HIS A 33 -6.01 11.83 -6.91
CA HIS A 33 -5.46 12.23 -5.63
C HIS A 33 -5.58 13.75 -5.49
N ARG A 34 -6.33 14.18 -4.50
CA ARG A 34 -6.53 15.58 -4.13
C ARG A 34 -6.36 15.68 -2.62
N ALA A 35 -5.20 16.16 -2.21
CA ALA A 35 -4.90 16.45 -0.83
C ALA A 35 -5.94 17.41 -0.20
N PRO A 36 -6.30 17.21 1.08
CA PRO A 36 -7.13 18.15 1.83
C PRO A 36 -6.46 19.53 1.90
N GLN A 37 -7.28 20.58 1.88
CA GLN A 37 -6.86 21.97 2.02
C GLN A 37 -7.80 22.69 2.99
N VAL A 38 -7.42 23.88 3.44
CA VAL A 38 -8.29 24.71 4.29
C VAL A 38 -9.63 24.92 3.58
N GLY A 39 -10.72 24.50 4.21
CA GLY A 39 -12.08 24.60 3.65
C GLY A 39 -12.44 23.55 2.58
N ARG A 40 -11.57 22.56 2.29
CA ARG A 40 -11.84 21.52 1.29
C ARG A 40 -11.39 20.13 1.76
N LEU A 41 -12.34 19.20 1.83
CA LEU A 41 -12.04 17.80 2.13
C LEU A 41 -11.13 17.16 1.07
N GLY A 42 -10.25 16.28 1.52
CA GLY A 42 -9.40 15.46 0.66
C GLY A 42 -10.21 14.39 -0.08
N GLN A 43 -9.74 14.01 -1.26
CA GLN A 43 -10.34 12.96 -2.07
C GLN A 43 -9.26 12.13 -2.73
N THR A 44 -9.44 10.81 -2.77
CA THR A 44 -8.52 9.88 -3.40
C THR A 44 -9.31 8.73 -4.02
N ARG A 45 -8.82 8.18 -5.13
CA ARG A 45 -9.38 6.98 -5.74
C ARG A 45 -8.26 6.11 -6.26
N GLN A 46 -8.20 4.90 -5.73
CA GLN A 46 -7.39 3.80 -6.25
C GLN A 46 -8.33 2.82 -6.96
N LEU A 47 -8.02 2.43 -8.19
CA LEU A 47 -8.70 1.36 -8.90
C LEU A 47 -8.16 0.02 -8.42
N GLY A 48 -9.06 -0.96 -8.39
CA GLY A 48 -8.80 -2.28 -7.83
C GLY A 48 -9.87 -2.63 -6.81
N ASP A 49 -10.17 -3.92 -6.73
CA ASP A 49 -11.13 -4.47 -5.79
C ASP A 49 -10.37 -5.43 -4.87
N GLY A 50 -10.16 -4.99 -3.63
CA GLY A 50 -9.43 -5.75 -2.62
C GLY A 50 -10.22 -6.95 -2.13
N GLU A 51 -11.54 -6.86 -2.09
CA GLU A 51 -12.43 -7.96 -1.69
C GLU A 51 -12.41 -9.06 -2.75
N LEU A 52 -12.58 -8.69 -4.02
CA LEU A 52 -12.42 -9.64 -5.12
C LEU A 52 -11.02 -10.24 -5.16
N MET A 53 -9.97 -9.47 -4.81
CA MET A 53 -8.62 -10.02 -4.71
C MET A 53 -8.52 -11.06 -3.58
N HIS A 54 -9.11 -10.80 -2.42
CA HIS A 54 -9.19 -11.74 -1.30
C HIS A 54 -9.86 -13.06 -1.76
N GLU A 55 -11.02 -12.98 -2.40
CA GLU A 55 -11.74 -14.15 -2.94
C GLU A 55 -10.90 -14.96 -3.94
N ILE A 56 -10.19 -14.28 -4.85
CA ILE A 56 -9.37 -14.96 -5.88
C ILE A 56 -8.11 -15.60 -5.30
N LEU A 57 -7.49 -14.97 -4.31
CA LEU A 57 -6.21 -15.39 -3.75
C LEU A 57 -6.36 -16.36 -2.58
N GLY A 58 -7.51 -16.35 -1.89
CA GLY A 58 -7.72 -17.15 -0.69
C GLY A 58 -6.85 -16.72 0.50
N THR A 59 -6.28 -15.50 0.47
CA THR A 59 -5.47 -14.92 1.56
C THR A 59 -5.98 -13.54 1.95
N LYS A 60 -5.60 -13.06 3.13
CA LYS A 60 -5.97 -11.73 3.63
C LYS A 60 -5.40 -10.65 2.71
N VAL A 61 -6.20 -9.62 2.43
CA VAL A 61 -5.77 -8.46 1.64
C VAL A 61 -5.96 -7.19 2.46
N ALA A 62 -4.89 -6.43 2.66
CA ALA A 62 -4.93 -5.09 3.21
C ALA A 62 -4.94 -4.09 2.03
N TYR A 63 -5.93 -3.18 1.99
CA TYR A 63 -6.12 -2.25 0.87
C TYR A 63 -6.78 -0.94 1.33
N ASP A 64 -7.02 -0.02 0.38
CA ASP A 64 -7.64 1.30 0.62
C ASP A 64 -6.85 2.21 1.60
N PHE A 65 -5.52 2.07 1.61
CA PHE A 65 -4.63 2.76 2.56
C PHE A 65 -4.76 4.29 2.53
N ARG A 66 -4.84 4.89 1.33
CA ARG A 66 -4.88 6.35 1.19
C ARG A 66 -6.20 6.93 1.66
N SER A 67 -7.31 6.27 1.33
CA SER A 67 -8.62 6.73 1.79
C SER A 67 -8.72 6.53 3.31
N ALA A 68 -8.17 5.45 3.86
CA ALA A 68 -8.09 5.26 5.31
C ALA A 68 -7.31 6.39 6.00
N ASP A 69 -6.15 6.77 5.47
CA ASP A 69 -5.37 7.90 5.99
C ASP A 69 -6.14 9.23 5.90
N MET A 70 -6.77 9.53 4.75
CA MET A 70 -7.58 10.75 4.61
C MET A 70 -8.80 10.76 5.56
N ARG A 71 -9.46 9.62 5.78
CA ARG A 71 -10.56 9.50 6.76
C ARG A 71 -10.07 9.74 8.19
N ALA A 72 -8.82 9.39 8.49
CA ALA A 72 -8.16 9.68 9.76
C ALA A 72 -7.63 11.13 9.87
N GLY A 73 -7.88 11.98 8.86
CA GLY A 73 -7.44 13.39 8.83
C GLY A 73 -6.07 13.62 8.19
N GLY A 74 -5.44 12.57 7.64
CA GLY A 74 -4.18 12.65 6.91
C GLY A 74 -4.34 13.17 5.47
N GLN A 75 -3.22 13.21 4.76
CA GLN A 75 -3.13 13.73 3.39
C GLN A 75 -3.33 12.65 2.32
N GLY A 76 -3.35 11.37 2.70
CA GLY A 76 -3.32 10.20 1.83
C GLY A 76 -1.96 9.94 1.17
N ALA A 77 -0.93 10.74 1.45
CA ALA A 77 0.41 10.65 0.86
C ALA A 77 1.43 11.55 1.59
N PRO A 78 2.74 11.22 1.57
CA PRO A 78 3.31 9.88 1.31
C PRO A 78 3.15 8.97 2.54
N LEU A 79 2.71 7.73 2.34
CA LEU A 79 2.54 6.77 3.45
C LEU A 79 3.84 6.03 3.83
N ALA A 80 4.85 6.07 2.95
CA ALA A 80 6.12 5.36 3.15
C ALA A 80 6.96 5.90 4.31
N ALA A 81 6.69 7.11 4.80
CA ALA A 81 7.47 7.75 5.86
C ALA A 81 7.55 6.89 7.14
N ALA A 82 6.43 6.27 7.53
CA ALA A 82 6.41 5.38 8.70
C ALA A 82 7.33 4.16 8.51
N TYR A 83 7.32 3.56 7.32
CA TYR A 83 8.22 2.45 6.98
C TYR A 83 9.68 2.89 6.94
N HIS A 84 9.97 4.04 6.34
CA HIS A 84 11.33 4.60 6.31
C HIS A 84 11.89 4.81 7.72
N THR A 85 11.09 5.38 8.64
CA THR A 85 11.52 5.53 10.04
C THR A 85 11.81 4.17 10.70
N ALA A 86 10.95 3.17 10.49
CA ALA A 86 11.17 1.82 11.03
C ALA A 86 12.44 1.18 10.46
N LEU A 87 12.65 1.31 9.14
CA LEU A 87 13.82 0.80 8.45
C LEU A 87 15.11 1.44 8.97
N MET A 88 15.14 2.76 9.15
CA MET A 88 16.32 3.47 9.68
C MET A 88 16.66 3.04 11.10
N ARG A 89 15.64 2.88 11.95
CA ARG A 89 15.83 2.33 13.30
C ARG A 89 16.42 0.92 13.26
N SER A 90 15.89 0.06 12.37
CA SER A 90 16.39 -1.31 12.22
C SER A 90 17.81 -1.39 11.64
N ALA A 91 18.20 -0.43 10.82
CA ALA A 91 19.53 -0.36 10.22
C ALA A 91 20.59 0.26 11.16
N GLY A 92 20.20 0.71 12.36
CA GLY A 92 21.11 1.40 13.28
C GLY A 92 21.61 2.74 12.74
N ALA A 93 20.89 3.35 11.79
CA ALA A 93 21.27 4.64 11.22
C ALA A 93 21.21 5.73 12.30
N SER A 94 22.25 6.57 12.35
CA SER A 94 22.36 7.71 13.25
C SER A 94 22.56 9.00 12.46
N GLY A 95 22.16 10.12 13.05
CA GLY A 95 22.21 11.44 12.40
C GLY A 95 21.01 11.74 11.50
N GLU A 96 21.12 12.82 10.74
CA GLU A 96 20.06 13.29 9.85
C GLU A 96 20.05 12.48 8.55
N VAL A 97 18.93 11.79 8.29
CA VAL A 97 18.75 10.96 7.09
C VAL A 97 17.60 11.50 6.26
N THR A 98 17.82 11.63 4.96
CA THR A 98 16.78 11.95 3.98
C THR A 98 16.55 10.76 3.05
N MET A 99 15.29 10.41 2.82
CA MET A 99 14.88 9.37 1.87
C MET A 99 14.27 10.03 0.64
N LEU A 100 14.84 9.79 -0.53
CA LEU A 100 14.33 10.27 -1.81
C LEU A 100 13.80 9.10 -2.63
N ASN A 101 12.52 9.17 -3.01
CA ASN A 101 11.91 8.24 -3.94
C ASN A 101 11.57 8.98 -5.26
N PRO A 102 12.46 8.96 -6.27
CA PRO A 102 12.13 9.46 -7.60
C PRO A 102 11.08 8.52 -8.22
N GLY A 103 9.89 9.06 -8.48
CA GLY A 103 8.77 8.33 -9.07
C GLY A 103 8.84 8.23 -10.58
#